data_AF-A0A925VN98-F1
#
_entry.id   AF-A0A925VN98-F1
#
_cell.length_a   1.000
_cell.length_b   1.000
_cell.length_c   1.000
_cell.angle_alpha   90.00
_cell.angle_beta   90.00
_cell.angle_gamma   90.00
#
_symmetry.space_group_name_H-M   'P 1'
#
loop_
_entity.id
_entity.type
_entity.pdbx_description
1 polymer ?
#
loop_
_entity_poly.entity_id
_entity_poly.type
_entity_poly.pdbx_seq_one_letter_code
_entity_poly.pdbx_strand_id
1 'polypeptide(L)'
;MMNRQHITHRLRYLRDWEFLNVFLLPACLAVVIASLELPTWLLYSYSLFLICLVLAQGALYWHLKLRTIRTATRPLPAYFHGVFTRFKRSNIIFIAGYPLLFGYALATQQTQAGEPIWATVFWLFAILEHINYYHYQLMHDTVNDMQYLLRNKRLRQSPIATDLARTAGEA
;
A
#
# COMPACT_ATOMS: atom_id res chain seq x y z
N MET A 1 22.84 -18.09 -7.65
CA MET A 1 22.04 -17.23 -8.55
C MET A 1 20.58 -17.60 -8.38
N MET A 2 19.71 -16.68 -7.95
CA MET A 2 18.26 -16.96 -7.88
C MET A 2 17.69 -17.12 -9.29
N ASN A 3 17.06 -18.26 -9.57
CA ASN A 3 16.44 -18.57 -10.85
C ASN A 3 15.35 -17.53 -11.19
N ARG A 4 15.37 -16.95 -12.40
CA ARG A 4 14.38 -15.97 -12.90
C ARG A 4 12.93 -16.44 -12.71
N GLN A 5 12.70 -17.76 -12.76
CA GLN A 5 11.40 -18.37 -12.53
C GLN A 5 10.89 -18.14 -11.10
N HIS A 6 11.74 -18.30 -10.09
CA HIS A 6 11.38 -18.04 -8.69
C HIS A 6 11.02 -16.56 -8.45
N ILE A 7 11.78 -15.63 -9.03
CA ILE A 7 11.51 -14.18 -8.91
C ILE A 7 10.16 -13.85 -9.56
N THR A 8 9.90 -14.41 -10.75
CA THR A 8 8.64 -14.16 -11.47
C THR A 8 7.44 -14.74 -10.73
N HIS A 9 7.58 -15.93 -10.13
CA HIS A 9 6.52 -16.54 -9.32
C HIS A 9 6.20 -15.70 -8.09
N ARG A 10 7.21 -15.24 -7.35
CA ARG A 10 7.03 -14.38 -6.18
C ARG A 10 6.33 -13.06 -6.54
N LEU A 11 6.76 -12.41 -7.60
CA LEU A 11 6.15 -11.15 -8.04
C LEU A 11 4.69 -11.32 -8.48
N ARG A 12 4.35 -12.45 -9.11
CA ARG A 12 2.95 -12.79 -9.42
C ARG A 12 2.14 -12.95 -8.13
N TYR A 13 2.67 -13.72 -7.18
CA TYR A 13 2.03 -13.93 -5.89
C TYR A 13 1.74 -12.61 -5.18
N LEU A 14 2.73 -11.71 -5.06
CA LEU A 14 2.55 -10.38 -4.44
C LEU A 14 1.46 -9.57 -5.14
N ARG A 15 1.53 -9.45 -6.47
CA ARG A 15 0.52 -8.75 -7.26
C ARG A 15 -0.89 -9.31 -7.03
N ASP A 16 -1.04 -10.64 -7.12
CA ASP A 16 -2.34 -11.30 -7.08
C ASP A 16 -2.96 -11.18 -5.68
N TRP A 17 -2.15 -11.25 -4.62
CA TRP A 17 -2.61 -11.02 -3.26
C TRP A 17 -2.97 -9.57 -2.96
N GLU A 18 -2.16 -8.62 -3.38
CA GLU A 18 -2.48 -7.20 -3.22
C GLU A 18 -3.76 -6.84 -3.97
N PHE A 19 -3.91 -7.32 -5.22
CA PHE A 19 -5.12 -7.11 -6.01
C PHE A 19 -6.34 -7.79 -5.39
N LEU A 20 -6.21 -9.02 -4.87
CA LEU A 20 -7.30 -9.71 -4.18
C LEU A 20 -7.74 -8.92 -2.94
N ASN A 21 -6.78 -8.43 -2.15
CA ASN A 21 -7.07 -7.67 -0.93
C ASN A 21 -7.80 -6.35 -1.20
N VAL A 22 -7.62 -5.72 -2.37
CA VAL A 22 -8.40 -4.54 -2.79
C VAL A 22 -9.90 -4.83 -2.83
N PHE A 23 -10.34 -6.06 -3.11
CA PHE A 23 -11.75 -6.44 -3.13
C PHE A 23 -12.18 -7.17 -1.86
N LEU A 24 -11.30 -8.03 -1.32
CA LEU A 24 -11.60 -8.84 -0.15
C LEU A 24 -11.80 -7.97 1.09
N LEU A 25 -10.96 -6.95 1.28
CA LEU A 25 -11.04 -6.08 2.46
C LEU A 25 -12.38 -5.30 2.50
N PRO A 26 -12.82 -4.60 1.43
CA PRO A 26 -14.16 -4.00 1.39
C PRO A 26 -15.29 -4.99 1.55
N ALA A 27 -15.20 -6.18 0.94
CA ALA A 27 -16.22 -7.21 1.09
C ALA A 27 -16.35 -7.69 2.54
N CYS A 28 -15.23 -7.94 3.21
CA CYS A 28 -15.21 -8.29 4.64
C CYS A 28 -15.81 -7.17 5.50
N LEU A 29 -15.46 -5.91 5.25
CA LEU A 29 -16.05 -4.79 5.99
C LEU A 29 -17.57 -4.71 5.76
N ALA A 30 -18.03 -4.89 4.52
CA ALA A 30 -19.47 -4.88 4.21
C ALA A 30 -20.22 -5.99 4.97
N VAL A 31 -19.65 -7.20 5.04
CA VAL A 31 -20.20 -8.31 5.84
C VAL A 31 -20.23 -7.96 7.32
N VAL A 32 -19.15 -7.37 7.86
CA VAL A 32 -19.09 -6.96 9.27
C VAL A 32 -20.12 -5.89 9.60
N ILE A 33 -20.23 -4.84 8.76
CA ILE A 33 -21.24 -3.78 8.92
C ILE A 33 -22.65 -4.38 8.91
N ALA A 34 -22.94 -5.27 7.97
CA ALA A 34 -24.24 -5.92 7.85
C ALA A 34 -24.54 -6.86 9.05
N SER A 35 -23.53 -7.58 9.55
CA SER A 35 -23.70 -8.56 10.63
C SER A 35 -23.80 -7.93 12.01
N LEU A 36 -23.12 -6.79 12.22
CA LEU A 36 -23.08 -6.08 13.50
C LEU A 36 -24.03 -4.88 13.55
N GLU A 37 -24.82 -4.66 12.49
CA GLU A 37 -25.77 -3.55 12.35
C GLU A 37 -25.16 -2.19 12.73
N LEU A 38 -23.91 -1.95 12.32
CA LEU A 38 -23.16 -0.75 12.71
C LEU A 38 -23.83 0.50 12.08
N PRO A 39 -24.34 1.44 12.89
CA PRO A 39 -25.03 2.62 12.37
C PRO A 39 -24.07 3.68 11.84
N THR A 40 -22.78 3.60 12.19
CA THR A 40 -21.72 4.49 11.72
C THR A 40 -20.59 3.67 11.09
N TRP A 41 -20.23 4.04 9.87
CA TRP A 41 -19.23 3.35 9.06
C TRP A 41 -18.28 4.33 8.34
N LEU A 42 -18.37 5.62 8.68
CA LEU A 42 -17.65 6.69 7.99
C LEU A 42 -16.13 6.57 8.20
N LEU A 43 -15.68 6.38 9.44
CA LEU A 43 -14.24 6.26 9.72
C LEU A 43 -13.69 4.93 9.18
N TYR A 44 -14.45 3.85 9.32
CA TYR A 44 -14.08 2.55 8.77
C TYR A 44 -13.90 2.58 7.26
N SER A 45 -14.89 3.10 6.52
CA SER A 45 -14.82 3.16 5.07
C SER A 45 -13.70 4.05 4.56
N TYR A 46 -13.44 5.17 5.23
CA TYR A 46 -12.34 6.05 4.85
C TYR A 46 -10.96 5.38 5.05
N SER A 47 -10.73 4.77 6.22
CA SER A 47 -9.49 4.04 6.48
C SER A 47 -9.31 2.86 5.54
N LEU A 48 -10.39 2.15 5.22
CA LEU A 48 -10.34 1.01 4.30
C LEU A 48 -10.10 1.43 2.86
N PHE A 49 -10.73 2.53 2.42
CA PHE A 49 -10.47 3.16 1.14
C PHE A 49 -8.98 3.50 0.99
N LEU A 50 -8.38 4.09 2.02
CA LEU A 50 -6.95 4.38 2.05
C LEU A 50 -6.08 3.14 1.87
N ILE A 51 -6.37 2.05 2.61
CA ILE A 51 -5.65 0.78 2.46
C ILE A 51 -5.78 0.26 1.03
N CYS A 52 -7.01 0.19 0.50
CA CYS A 52 -7.26 -0.32 -0.85
C CYS A 52 -6.58 0.52 -1.92
N LEU A 53 -6.56 1.85 -1.75
CA LEU A 53 -5.91 2.77 -2.66
C LEU A 53 -4.39 2.54 -2.70
N VAL A 54 -3.75 2.33 -1.55
CA VAL A 54 -2.30 2.02 -1.48
C VAL A 54 -2.01 0.61 -2.05
N LEU A 55 -2.82 -0.40 -1.73
CA LEU A 55 -2.67 -1.75 -2.27
C LEU A 55 -2.85 -1.80 -3.78
N ALA A 56 -3.80 -1.05 -4.34
CA ALA A 56 -3.99 -0.95 -5.78
C ALA A 56 -2.75 -0.37 -6.49
N GLN A 57 -2.06 0.59 -5.86
CA GLN A 57 -0.80 1.14 -6.38
C GLN A 57 0.33 0.10 -6.34
N GLY A 58 0.42 -0.68 -5.26
CA GLY A 58 1.33 -1.83 -5.16
C GLY A 58 1.08 -2.86 -6.27
N ALA A 59 -0.18 -3.28 -6.44
CA ALA A 59 -0.56 -4.26 -7.44
C ALA A 59 -0.24 -3.77 -8.86
N LEU A 60 -0.52 -2.50 -9.16
CA LEU A 60 -0.16 -1.87 -10.43
C LEU A 60 1.36 -1.86 -10.65
N TYR A 61 2.13 -1.51 -9.62
CA TYR A 61 3.59 -1.52 -9.69
C TYR A 61 4.13 -2.91 -10.01
N TRP A 62 3.71 -3.93 -9.28
CA TRP A 62 4.19 -5.30 -9.50
C TRP A 62 3.77 -5.83 -10.86
N HIS A 63 2.60 -5.45 -11.35
CA HIS A 63 2.17 -5.76 -12.72
C HIS A 63 3.11 -5.15 -13.77
N LEU A 64 3.48 -3.88 -13.63
CA LEU A 64 4.44 -3.23 -14.51
C LEU A 64 5.82 -3.88 -14.42
N LYS A 65 6.30 -4.16 -13.21
CA LYS A 65 7.59 -4.81 -12.97
C LYS A 65 7.66 -6.23 -13.56
N LEU A 66 6.59 -7.00 -13.43
CA LEU A 66 6.45 -8.31 -14.06
C LEU A 66 6.53 -8.23 -15.59
N ARG A 67 5.91 -7.21 -16.21
CA ARG A 67 5.97 -7.00 -17.66
C ARG A 67 7.41 -6.72 -18.12
N THR A 68 8.14 -5.89 -17.40
CA THR A 68 9.55 -5.59 -17.67
C THR A 68 10.43 -6.85 -17.57
N ILE A 69 10.27 -7.65 -16.51
CA ILE A 69 11.08 -8.86 -16.30
C ILE A 69 10.78 -9.94 -17.35
N ARG A 70 9.51 -10.14 -17.73
CA ARG A 70 9.12 -11.14 -18.73
C ARG A 70 9.58 -10.80 -20.14
N THR A 71 9.57 -9.51 -20.49
CA THR A 71 9.89 -9.06 -21.85
C THR A 71 11.40 -8.83 -22.02
N ALA A 72 12.17 -8.74 -20.92
CA ALA A 72 13.62 -8.54 -20.85
C ALA A 72 14.20 -7.30 -21.58
N THR A 73 13.39 -6.58 -22.36
CA THR A 73 13.83 -5.49 -23.26
C THR A 73 13.03 -4.20 -23.10
N ARG A 74 11.99 -4.17 -22.27
CA ARG A 74 11.14 -2.97 -22.09
C ARG A 74 11.43 -2.27 -20.76
N PRO A 75 11.95 -1.03 -20.78
CA PRO A 75 12.04 -0.21 -19.57
C PRO A 75 10.64 0.04 -18.99
N LEU A 76 10.59 0.58 -17.76
CA LEU A 76 9.33 1.05 -17.19
C LEU A 76 8.67 2.07 -18.15
N PRO A 77 7.33 2.11 -18.24
CA PRO A 77 6.66 3.06 -19.12
C PRO A 77 7.03 4.51 -18.77
N ALA A 78 7.16 5.39 -19.76
CA ALA A 78 7.53 6.80 -19.54
C ALA A 78 6.57 7.54 -18.58
N TYR A 79 5.28 7.14 -18.55
CA TYR A 79 4.29 7.71 -17.64
C TYR A 79 4.48 7.28 -16.17
N PHE A 80 5.31 6.27 -15.89
CA PHE A 80 5.52 5.68 -14.57
C PHE A 80 5.85 6.76 -13.52
N HIS A 81 6.86 7.58 -13.82
CA HIS A 81 7.32 8.61 -12.88
C HIS A 81 6.21 9.59 -12.51
N GLY A 82 5.49 10.11 -13.51
CA GLY A 82 4.41 11.07 -13.31
C GLY A 82 3.22 10.48 -12.53
N VAL A 83 2.83 9.24 -12.85
CA VAL A 83 1.72 8.55 -12.17
C VAL A 83 2.08 8.25 -10.72
N PHE A 84 3.24 7.64 -10.45
CA PHE A 84 3.62 7.25 -9.09
C PHE A 84 3.98 8.45 -8.20
N THR A 85 4.45 9.56 -8.77
CA THR A 85 4.62 10.82 -8.02
C THR A 85 3.26 11.41 -7.62
N ARG A 86 2.27 11.40 -8.52
CA ARG A 86 0.90 11.83 -8.19
C ARG A 86 0.28 10.96 -7.12
N PHE A 87 0.45 9.64 -7.21
CA PHE A 87 0.02 8.69 -6.18
C PHE A 87 0.68 8.94 -4.82
N LYS A 88 2.00 9.19 -4.79
CA LYS A 88 2.69 9.56 -3.57
C LYS A 88 2.06 10.80 -2.91
N ARG A 89 1.78 11.85 -3.70
CA ARG A 89 1.16 13.08 -3.21
C ARG A 89 -0.30 12.87 -2.77
N SER A 90 -1.10 12.16 -3.57
CA SER A 90 -2.50 11.90 -3.22
C SER A 90 -2.62 11.10 -1.93
N ASN A 91 -1.75 10.11 -1.71
CA ASN A 91 -1.72 9.33 -0.48
C ASN A 91 -1.50 10.22 0.75
N ILE A 92 -0.55 11.15 0.69
CA ILE A 92 -0.29 12.08 1.79
C ILE A 92 -1.52 12.96 2.06
N ILE A 93 -2.19 13.45 1.01
CA ILE A 93 -3.41 14.26 1.14
C ILE A 93 -4.52 13.46 1.83
N PHE A 94 -4.80 12.23 1.38
CA PHE A 94 -5.84 11.40 1.99
C PHE A 94 -5.46 10.96 3.42
N ILE A 95 -4.19 10.64 3.69
CA ILE A 95 -3.71 10.33 5.04
C ILE A 95 -3.93 11.52 5.97
N ALA A 96 -3.60 12.73 5.54
CA ALA A 96 -3.81 13.96 6.30
C ALA A 96 -5.29 14.34 6.43
N GLY A 97 -6.16 13.84 5.54
CA GLY A 97 -7.61 14.03 5.61
C GLY A 97 -8.28 13.26 6.75
N TYR A 98 -7.72 12.10 7.15
CA TYR A 98 -8.32 11.28 8.21
C TYR A 98 -8.44 12.01 9.56
N PRO A 99 -7.42 12.70 10.11
CA PRO A 99 -7.57 13.47 11.35
C PRO A 99 -8.69 14.52 11.30
N LEU A 100 -8.90 15.16 10.15
CA LEU A 100 -9.98 16.14 9.97
C LEU A 100 -11.35 15.45 10.00
N LEU A 101 -11.48 14.32 9.30
CA LEU A 101 -12.70 13.51 9.30
C LEU A 101 -12.99 12.93 10.69
N PHE A 102 -11.95 12.50 11.40
CA PHE A 102 -12.03 12.01 12.77
C PHE A 102 -12.54 13.09 13.72
N GLY A 103 -11.98 14.30 13.66
CA GLY A 103 -12.46 15.45 14.44
C GLY A 103 -13.91 15.81 14.13
N TYR A 104 -14.30 15.79 12.86
CA TYR A 104 -15.69 15.99 12.43
C TYR A 104 -16.64 14.92 12.98
N ALA A 105 -16.26 13.65 12.88
CA ALA A 105 -17.08 12.53 13.34
C ALA A 105 -17.30 12.59 14.86
N LEU A 106 -16.26 12.96 15.63
CA LEU A 106 -16.39 13.20 17.07
C LEU A 106 -17.30 14.39 17.39
N ALA A 107 -17.13 15.51 16.68
CA ALA A 107 -17.92 16.73 16.92
C ALA A 107 -19.42 16.55 16.61
N THR A 108 -19.74 15.71 15.63
CA THR A 108 -21.12 15.40 15.21
C THR A 108 -21.71 14.15 15.87
N GLN A 109 -20.97 13.52 16.78
CA GLN A 109 -21.35 12.26 17.44
C GLN A 109 -21.66 11.12 16.45
N GLN A 110 -21.04 11.15 15.25
CA GLN A 110 -21.14 10.11 14.23
C GLN A 110 -20.14 8.97 14.47
N THR A 111 -19.94 8.59 15.73
CA THR A 111 -19.02 7.51 16.10
C THR A 111 -19.58 6.68 17.23
N GLN A 112 -19.37 5.36 17.18
CA GLN A 112 -19.68 4.45 18.29
C GLN A 112 -18.46 4.03 19.09
N ALA A 113 -18.69 3.45 20.27
CA ALA A 113 -17.63 2.91 21.12
C ALA A 113 -16.81 1.86 20.34
N GLY A 114 -15.50 2.10 20.21
CA GLY A 114 -14.57 1.20 19.53
C GLY A 114 -14.31 1.50 18.04
N GLU A 115 -15.24 2.14 17.32
CA GLU A 115 -15.02 2.54 15.92
C GLU A 115 -13.79 3.44 15.74
N PRO A 116 -13.65 4.53 16.50
CA PRO A 116 -12.48 5.40 16.43
C PRO A 116 -11.15 4.65 16.61
N ILE A 117 -11.12 3.63 17.47
CA ILE A 117 -9.91 2.85 17.76
C ILE A 117 -9.54 2.00 16.54
N TRP A 118 -10.47 1.17 16.08
CA TRP A 118 -10.21 0.24 14.97
C TRP A 118 -10.00 0.96 13.65
N ALA A 119 -10.77 2.01 13.36
CA ALA A 119 -10.56 2.84 12.18
C ALA A 119 -9.17 3.51 12.20
N THR A 120 -8.69 3.92 13.38
CA THR A 120 -7.34 4.49 13.53
C THR A 120 -6.26 3.44 13.32
N VAL A 121 -6.46 2.20 13.79
CA VAL A 121 -5.55 1.08 13.51
C VAL A 121 -5.44 0.84 11.99
N PHE A 122 -6.56 0.82 11.26
CA PHE A 122 -6.55 0.68 9.81
C PHE A 122 -5.89 1.87 9.09
N TRP A 123 -6.12 3.09 9.57
CA TRP A 123 -5.44 4.26 9.04
C TRP A 123 -3.93 4.21 9.26
N LEU A 124 -3.48 3.81 10.45
CA LEU A 124 -2.05 3.59 10.74
C LEU A 124 -1.47 2.50 9.85
N PHE A 125 -2.21 1.41 9.61
CA PHE A 125 -1.81 0.37 8.67
C PHE A 125 -1.63 0.93 7.25
N ALA A 126 -2.54 1.78 6.77
CA ALA A 126 -2.38 2.44 5.47
C ALA A 126 -1.12 3.34 5.41
N ILE A 127 -0.77 4.03 6.50
CA ILE A 127 0.47 4.80 6.61
C ILE A 127 1.68 3.88 6.51
N LEU A 128 1.67 2.76 7.23
CA LEU A 128 2.76 1.78 7.19
C LEU A 128 2.93 1.24 5.77
N GLU A 129 1.85 0.89 5.08
CA GLU A 129 1.90 0.48 3.67
C GLU A 129 2.42 1.61 2.77
N HIS A 130 1.99 2.87 2.97
CA HIS A 130 2.52 3.99 2.21
C HIS A 130 4.05 4.13 2.37
N ILE A 131 4.55 4.02 3.60
CA ILE A 131 5.99 4.03 3.88
C ILE A 131 6.67 2.82 3.23
N ASN A 132 6.04 1.64 3.33
CA ASN A 132 6.50 0.39 2.76
C ASN A 132 6.74 0.50 1.24
N TYR A 133 5.82 1.14 0.52
CA TYR A 133 5.90 1.33 -0.92
C TYR A 133 6.78 2.51 -1.34
N TYR A 134 6.75 3.65 -0.65
CA TYR A 134 7.37 4.89 -1.16
C TYR A 134 8.67 5.33 -0.49
N HIS A 135 9.08 4.67 0.60
CA HIS A 135 10.28 5.06 1.35
C HIS A 135 11.15 3.84 1.70
N TYR A 136 10.67 2.95 2.55
CA TYR A 136 11.45 1.86 3.12
C TYR A 136 10.66 0.57 3.06
N GLN A 137 11.26 -0.51 2.57
CA GLN A 137 10.62 -1.81 2.62
C GLN A 137 10.55 -2.26 4.08
N LEU A 138 9.35 -2.28 4.68
CA LEU A 138 9.12 -2.67 6.08
C LEU A 138 8.89 -4.18 6.19
N MET A 139 8.12 -4.76 5.28
CA MET A 139 7.88 -6.21 5.20
C MET A 139 9.12 -6.91 4.62
N HIS A 140 9.91 -7.52 5.49
CA HIS A 140 11.07 -8.33 5.12
C HIS A 140 10.67 -9.80 5.09
N ASP A 141 10.17 -10.28 3.93
CA ASP A 141 9.71 -11.67 3.78
C ASP A 141 10.83 -12.72 3.80
N THR A 142 12.10 -12.32 3.78
CA THR A 142 13.22 -13.26 3.59
C THR A 142 14.26 -13.09 4.69
N VAL A 143 14.75 -14.23 5.22
CA VAL A 143 15.83 -14.27 6.23
C VAL A 143 17.06 -13.47 5.78
N ASN A 144 17.36 -13.43 4.48
CA ASN A 144 18.42 -12.60 3.91
C ASN A 144 18.18 -11.09 4.03
N ASP A 145 16.93 -10.63 3.90
CA ASP A 145 16.61 -9.21 4.11
C ASP A 145 16.75 -8.86 5.60
N MET A 146 16.35 -9.78 6.50
CA MET A 146 16.52 -9.61 7.95
C MET A 146 18.01 -9.59 8.36
N GLN A 147 18.83 -10.48 7.79
CA GLN A 147 20.27 -10.50 7.99
C GLN A 147 20.95 -9.24 7.44
N TYR A 148 20.48 -8.70 6.31
CA TYR A 148 20.97 -7.43 5.77
C TYR A 148 20.64 -6.26 6.71
N LEU A 149 19.42 -6.21 7.24
CA LEU A 149 18.99 -5.21 8.22
C LEU A 149 19.83 -5.27 9.50
N LEU A 150 20.03 -6.47 10.04
CA LEU A 150 20.84 -6.70 11.25
C LEU A 150 22.32 -6.35 11.04
N ARG A 151 22.86 -6.65 9.85
CA ARG A 151 24.28 -6.45 9.54
C ARG A 151 24.62 -5.00 9.18
N ASN A 152 23.72 -4.31 8.47
CA ASN A 152 23.98 -2.95 7.98
C ASN A 152 23.25 -1.86 8.79
N LYS A 153 22.33 -2.23 9.70
CA LYS A 153 21.47 -1.34 10.49
C LYS A 153 20.73 -0.29 9.64
N ARG A 154 20.47 -0.59 8.37
CA ARG A 154 19.81 0.31 7.42
C ARG A 154 18.66 -0.42 6.75
N LEU A 155 17.49 0.21 6.78
CA LEU A 155 16.32 -0.25 6.05
C LEU A 155 16.59 -0.15 4.55
N ARG A 156 16.23 -1.20 3.81
CA ARG A 156 16.34 -1.21 2.35
C ARG A 156 15.31 -0.24 1.76
N GLN A 157 15.73 0.53 0.75
CA GLN A 157 14.80 1.37 0.03
C GLN A 157 13.75 0.52 -0.68
N SER A 158 12.51 1.03 -0.70
CA SER A 158 11.43 0.33 -1.37
C SER A 158 11.65 0.25 -2.88
N PRO A 159 11.28 -0.86 -3.55
CA PRO A 159 11.44 -1.01 -4.99
C PRO A 159 10.85 0.15 -5.82
N ILE A 160 9.69 0.68 -5.45
CA ILE A 160 9.09 1.85 -6.13
C ILE A 160 9.95 3.09 -5.92
N ALA A 161 10.42 3.34 -4.70
CA ALA A 161 11.26 4.49 -4.39
C ALA A 161 12.57 4.48 -5.20
N THR A 162 13.22 3.31 -5.28
CA THR A 162 14.44 3.15 -6.08
C THR A 162 14.18 3.34 -7.58
N ASP A 163 13.09 2.78 -8.11
CA ASP A 163 12.77 2.92 -9.53
C ASP A 163 12.32 4.36 -9.85
N LEU A 164 11.63 5.05 -8.94
CA LEU A 164 11.25 6.45 -9.07
C LEU A 164 12.50 7.36 -9.12
N ALA A 165 13.46 7.15 -8.21
CA ALA A 165 14.73 7.87 -8.21
C ALA A 165 15.55 7.63 -9.48
N ARG A 166 15.57 6.40 -10.01
CA ARG A 166 16.24 6.09 -11.27
C ARG A 166 15.61 6.83 -12.45
N THR A 167 14.28 6.79 -12.56
CA THR A 167 13.57 7.50 -13.64
C THR A 167 13.66 9.03 -13.54
N ALA A 168 13.88 9.58 -12.33
CA ALA A 168 14.07 11.02 -12.13
C ALA A 168 15.48 11.50 -12.52
N GLY A 169 16.50 10.63 -12.50
CA GLY A 169 17.85 10.95 -12.96
C GLY A 169 18.07 10.74 -14.46
N GLU A 170 17.15 10.04 -15.12
CA GLU A 170 17.14 9.80 -16.58
C GLU A 170 16.28 10.82 -17.35
N ALA A 171 15.56 11.71 -16.63
CA ALA A 171 14.67 12.75 -17.17
C ALA A 171 15.32 14.13 -17.08
#